data_AF-A0A3E2H6U1-F1
#
_entry.id   AF-A0A3E2H6U1-F1
#
_cell.length_a   1.000
_cell.length_b   1.000
_cell.length_c   1.000
_cell.angle_alpha   90.00
_cell.angle_beta   90.00
_cell.angle_gamma   90.00
#
_symmetry.space_group_name_H-M   'P 1'
#
loop_
_entity.id
_entity.type
_entity.pdbx_description
1 polymer ?
#
loop_
_entity_poly.entity_id
_entity_poly.type
_entity_poly.pdbx_seq_one_letter_code
_entity_poly.pdbx_strand_id
1 'polypeptide(L)'
;MNGTMNSTVANTVTLEQSTKNILDCSTMGIDNYLGFSVRIPIGLQVITPMVTNNSLLDEFALLFSSALGSPELACKRQVIEDALTLGPLSKVSDHHIKSATRCVAMNFATHFLDDFLQKLMTKLLLDQAEAKKIQAALTNQHEAEKLKLAEELKKKHDLELKKQKEEWDREQAELKKKHDEELRLQQEAELKKKLEEEEKEKQAEAEKKRQEAEAKKKHEEEEKMKAAEAEKNRQEEEKRKQEAAALEQMKKEEAEKNKPAGSKVEDQVVLDKLKKVGKCPQGYEWVREQGGFICSGGGHHVTDAELNQA
;
A
#
# COMPACT_ATOMS: atom_id res chain seq x y z
N MET A 1 -2.66 66.58 5.89
CA MET A 1 -2.44 67.96 5.42
C MET A 1 -2.27 67.92 3.91
N ASN A 2 -3.36 68.03 3.14
CA ASN A 2 -3.29 68.12 1.69
C ASN A 2 -3.98 69.42 1.28
N GLY A 3 -3.17 70.40 0.87
CA GLY A 3 -3.63 71.69 0.38
C GLY A 3 -3.84 71.63 -1.12
N THR A 4 -5.06 71.90 -1.56
CA THR A 4 -5.40 72.06 -2.97
C THR A 4 -5.47 73.55 -3.28
N MET A 5 -4.51 74.06 -4.03
CA MET A 5 -4.52 75.45 -4.51
C MET A 5 -5.50 75.58 -5.67
N ASN A 6 -6.54 76.40 -5.50
CA ASN A 6 -7.40 76.85 -6.59
C ASN A 6 -6.77 78.08 -7.24
N SER A 7 -6.26 77.91 -8.46
CA SER A 7 -5.80 79.01 -9.33
C SER A 7 -7.00 79.61 -10.06
N THR A 8 -7.40 80.82 -9.69
CA THR A 8 -8.36 81.64 -10.43
C THR A 8 -7.68 82.19 -11.69
N VAL A 9 -8.01 81.64 -12.86
CA VAL A 9 -7.54 82.16 -14.16
C VAL A 9 -8.48 83.29 -14.59
N ALA A 10 -7.94 84.50 -14.72
CA ALA A 10 -8.65 85.63 -15.31
C ALA A 10 -8.77 85.42 -16.84
N ASN A 11 -9.99 85.37 -17.36
CA ASN A 11 -10.26 85.26 -18.79
C ASN A 11 -10.18 86.66 -19.43
N THR A 12 -9.12 86.93 -20.19
CA THR A 12 -9.02 88.10 -21.07
C THR A 12 -9.38 87.69 -22.49
N VAL A 13 -10.37 88.36 -23.11
CA VAL A 13 -10.75 88.15 -24.51
C VAL A 13 -9.99 89.15 -25.38
N THR A 14 -9.07 88.66 -26.22
CA THR A 14 -8.36 89.46 -27.22
C THR A 14 -8.87 89.13 -28.62
N LEU A 15 -9.31 90.15 -29.36
CA LEU A 15 -9.72 90.03 -30.76
C LEU A 15 -8.51 90.32 -31.65
N GLU A 16 -7.84 89.29 -32.17
CA GLU A 16 -6.78 89.45 -33.18
C GLU A 16 -7.31 89.10 -34.57
N GLN A 17 -7.19 90.03 -35.52
CA GLN A 17 -7.32 89.72 -36.95
C GLN A 17 -6.06 88.98 -37.39
N SER A 18 -6.11 87.65 -37.41
CA SER A 18 -5.04 86.81 -37.96
C SER A 18 -5.32 86.51 -39.43
N THR A 19 -4.72 87.27 -40.34
CA THR A 19 -4.56 86.88 -41.75
C THR A 19 -3.44 85.86 -41.86
N LYS A 20 -3.68 84.62 -41.39
CA LYS A 20 -2.81 83.49 -41.71
C LYS A 20 -3.45 82.72 -42.85
N ASN A 21 -2.72 82.66 -43.97
CA ASN A 21 -3.04 81.84 -45.13
C ASN A 21 -3.34 80.41 -44.68
N ILE A 22 -4.61 80.03 -44.80
CA ILE A 22 -5.07 78.67 -44.61
C ILE A 22 -4.49 77.85 -45.76
N LEU A 23 -3.87 76.74 -45.39
CA LEU A 23 -3.34 75.73 -46.28
C LEU A 23 -4.39 75.29 -47.31
N ASP A 24 -3.94 75.35 -48.57
CA ASP A 24 -4.36 74.64 -49.77
C ASP A 24 -5.41 73.54 -49.57
N CYS A 25 -6.66 73.87 -49.91
CA CYS A 25 -7.80 72.95 -49.99
C CYS A 25 -8.43 73.10 -51.39
N SER A 26 -7.63 72.90 -52.43
CA SER A 26 -8.01 73.15 -53.84
C SER A 26 -8.69 71.97 -54.56
N THR A 27 -9.36 71.04 -53.88
CA THR A 27 -10.00 69.88 -54.55
C THR A 27 -11.50 69.68 -54.33
N MET A 28 -12.22 70.63 -53.71
CA MET A 28 -13.68 70.65 -53.79
C MET A 28 -14.16 72.06 -54.13
N GLY A 29 -14.63 72.24 -55.37
CA GLY A 29 -15.19 73.49 -55.87
C GLY A 29 -16.47 73.88 -55.13
N ILE A 30 -16.31 74.48 -53.97
CA ILE A 30 -17.36 75.11 -53.18
C ILE A 30 -16.85 76.49 -52.81
N ASP A 31 -17.08 77.44 -53.71
CA ASP A 31 -16.80 78.86 -53.46
C ASP A 31 -17.80 79.38 -52.43
N ASN A 32 -17.30 80.08 -51.40
CA ASN A 32 -18.00 80.81 -50.32
C ASN A 32 -18.20 80.08 -48.98
N TYR A 33 -17.11 79.86 -48.25
CA TYR A 33 -17.17 79.74 -46.78
C TYR A 33 -16.55 80.98 -46.13
N LEU A 34 -17.36 81.77 -45.42
CA LEU A 34 -16.85 82.79 -44.51
C LEU A 34 -16.73 82.17 -43.11
N GLY A 35 -15.53 81.69 -42.76
CA GLY A 35 -15.26 81.19 -41.41
C GLY A 35 -14.88 82.34 -40.48
N PHE A 36 -15.59 82.52 -39.37
CA PHE A 36 -15.15 83.39 -38.28
C PHE A 36 -14.63 82.53 -37.12
N SER A 37 -13.43 82.84 -36.64
CA SER A 37 -12.82 82.12 -35.52
C SER A 37 -13.17 82.83 -34.21
N VAL A 38 -14.10 82.25 -33.45
CA VAL A 38 -14.34 82.67 -32.06
C VAL A 38 -13.49 81.80 -31.16
N ARG A 39 -12.35 82.34 -30.70
CA ARG A 39 -11.52 81.66 -29.69
C ARG A 39 -12.15 81.83 -28.30
N ILE A 40 -12.99 80.88 -27.93
CA ILE A 40 -13.30 80.61 -26.52
C ILE A 40 -12.08 79.86 -25.95
N PRO A 41 -11.60 80.12 -24.71
CA PRO A 41 -10.36 79.55 -24.14
C PRO A 41 -10.31 78.01 -23.99
N ILE A 42 -11.20 77.28 -24.65
CA ILE A 42 -11.27 75.81 -24.72
C ILE A 42 -10.97 75.28 -26.14
N GLY A 43 -10.57 76.13 -27.10
CA GLY A 43 -10.10 75.68 -28.42
C GLY A 43 -11.18 75.08 -29.33
N LEU A 44 -12.45 75.49 -29.17
CA LEU A 44 -13.55 75.06 -30.03
C LEU A 44 -13.62 75.93 -31.29
N GLN A 45 -13.39 75.37 -32.47
CA GLN A 45 -13.58 76.04 -33.75
C GLN A 45 -14.96 75.65 -34.31
N VAL A 46 -15.94 76.55 -34.23
CA VAL A 46 -17.26 76.33 -34.84
C VAL A 46 -17.18 76.77 -36.30
N ILE A 47 -17.16 75.80 -37.21
CA ILE A 47 -17.28 76.04 -38.65
C ILE A 47 -18.71 75.63 -39.04
N THR A 48 -19.61 76.60 -39.20
CA THR A 48 -20.95 76.34 -39.71
C THR A 48 -20.99 76.55 -41.22
N PRO A 49 -21.47 75.59 -42.01
CA PRO A 49 -21.77 75.83 -43.42
C PRO A 49 -22.92 76.83 -43.51
N MET A 50 -22.70 77.98 -44.16
CA MET A 50 -23.74 79.01 -44.39
C MET A 50 -24.72 78.59 -45.49
N VAL A 51 -25.35 77.44 -45.33
CA VAL A 51 -26.38 76.96 -46.25
C VAL A 51 -27.55 76.36 -45.48
N THR A 52 -28.16 77.16 -44.60
CA THR A 52 -29.54 76.87 -44.18
C THR A 52 -30.31 78.17 -44.11
N ASN A 53 -31.51 78.17 -44.69
CA ASN A 53 -32.45 79.30 -44.81
C ASN A 53 -33.05 79.74 -43.46
N ASN A 54 -32.26 79.79 -42.39
CA ASN A 54 -32.69 80.24 -41.08
C ASN A 54 -32.33 81.72 -40.90
N SER A 55 -33.37 82.55 -40.86
CA SER A 55 -33.34 84.01 -40.89
C SER A 55 -32.45 84.66 -39.84
N LEU A 56 -32.18 83.97 -38.72
CA LEU A 56 -31.49 84.56 -37.58
C LEU A 56 -29.97 84.66 -37.75
N LEU A 57 -29.37 83.70 -38.48
CA LEU A 57 -27.94 83.71 -38.79
C LEU A 57 -27.64 84.67 -39.94
N ASP A 58 -28.60 84.82 -40.87
CA ASP A 58 -28.59 85.87 -41.89
C ASP A 58 -28.77 87.25 -41.26
N GLU A 59 -29.73 87.43 -40.34
CA GLU A 59 -29.92 88.68 -39.57
C GLU A 59 -28.69 89.05 -38.75
N PHE A 60 -28.07 88.07 -38.09
CA PHE A 60 -26.85 88.29 -37.32
C PHE A 60 -25.67 88.63 -38.23
N ALA A 61 -25.47 87.91 -39.33
CA ALA A 61 -24.45 88.23 -40.33
C ALA A 61 -24.68 89.62 -40.96
N LEU A 62 -25.92 90.04 -41.11
CA LEU A 62 -26.30 91.37 -41.61
C LEU A 62 -26.06 92.50 -40.60
N LEU A 63 -26.42 92.29 -39.34
CA LEU A 63 -26.10 93.22 -38.24
C LEU A 63 -24.59 93.36 -38.04
N PHE A 64 -23.84 92.27 -38.22
CA PHE A 64 -22.39 92.27 -38.10
C PHE A 64 -21.71 92.94 -39.30
N SER A 65 -22.19 92.67 -40.53
CA SER A 65 -21.62 93.24 -41.74
C SER A 65 -21.98 94.73 -41.95
N SER A 66 -23.14 95.17 -41.46
CA SER A 66 -23.47 96.60 -41.35
C SER A 66 -22.63 97.34 -40.30
N ALA A 67 -22.24 96.68 -39.21
CA ALA A 67 -21.30 97.23 -38.22
C ALA A 67 -19.85 97.30 -38.71
N LEU A 68 -19.46 96.47 -39.69
CA LEU A 68 -18.11 96.41 -40.27
C LEU A 68 -17.91 97.27 -41.54
N GLY A 69 -18.95 97.91 -42.06
CA GLY A 69 -18.82 99.01 -43.03
C GLY A 69 -18.38 98.65 -44.46
N SER A 70 -18.72 97.47 -44.98
CA SER A 70 -18.42 97.13 -46.38
C SER A 70 -19.34 97.89 -47.36
N PRO A 71 -18.79 98.60 -48.38
CA PRO A 71 -19.59 99.37 -49.35
C PRO A 71 -20.45 98.50 -50.30
N GLU A 72 -20.09 97.23 -50.52
CA GLU A 72 -20.89 96.31 -51.36
C GLU A 72 -22.24 95.96 -50.74
N LEU A 73 -22.38 96.09 -49.41
CA LEU A 73 -23.60 95.76 -48.70
C LEU A 73 -24.53 96.97 -48.52
N ALA A 74 -24.13 98.16 -48.96
CA ALA A 74 -24.91 99.39 -48.79
C ALA A 74 -26.29 99.36 -49.49
N CYS A 75 -26.39 98.72 -50.67
CA CYS A 75 -27.67 98.59 -51.38
C CYS A 75 -28.63 97.62 -50.68
N LYS A 76 -28.11 96.49 -50.16
CA LYS A 76 -28.90 95.51 -49.39
C LYS A 76 -29.33 96.08 -48.03
N ARG A 77 -28.50 96.92 -47.43
CA ARG A 77 -28.79 97.65 -46.19
C ARG A 77 -30.03 98.53 -46.33
N GLN A 78 -30.16 99.30 -47.40
CA GLN A 78 -31.33 100.17 -47.63
C GLN A 78 -32.65 99.39 -47.66
N VAL A 79 -32.69 98.28 -48.41
CA VAL A 79 -33.88 97.41 -48.53
C VAL A 79 -34.29 96.81 -47.18
N ILE A 80 -33.31 96.51 -46.32
CA ILE A 80 -33.53 95.92 -45.01
C ILE A 80 -33.90 96.98 -43.97
N GLU A 81 -33.31 98.18 -44.06
CA GLU A 81 -33.70 99.35 -43.26
C GLU A 81 -35.17 99.71 -43.53
N ASP A 82 -35.60 99.75 -44.79
CA ASP A 82 -36.98 100.05 -45.16
C ASP A 82 -37.97 98.95 -44.71
N ALA A 83 -37.51 97.70 -44.60
CA ALA A 83 -38.32 96.57 -44.16
C ALA A 83 -38.43 96.43 -42.63
N LEU A 84 -37.37 96.77 -41.88
CA LEU A 84 -37.28 96.55 -40.43
C LEU A 84 -37.54 97.81 -39.60
N THR A 85 -37.46 98.99 -40.20
CA THR A 85 -37.53 100.26 -39.46
C THR A 85 -38.61 101.17 -40.05
N LEU A 86 -39.26 101.95 -39.19
CA LEU A 86 -40.32 102.88 -39.60
C LEU A 86 -39.76 104.19 -40.23
N GLY A 87 -38.49 104.21 -40.63
CA GLY A 87 -37.83 105.36 -41.26
C GLY A 87 -36.31 105.21 -41.38
N PRO A 88 -35.64 106.05 -42.20
CA PRO A 88 -34.25 105.85 -42.60
C PRO A 88 -33.28 105.92 -41.40
N LEU A 89 -32.42 104.90 -41.23
CA LEU A 89 -31.45 104.84 -40.13
C LEU A 89 -30.36 105.93 -40.19
N SER A 90 -30.29 106.67 -41.30
CA SER A 90 -29.41 107.85 -41.46
C SER A 90 -29.57 108.92 -40.36
N LYS A 91 -30.70 108.96 -39.65
CA LYS A 91 -30.95 109.89 -38.53
C LYS A 91 -30.54 109.35 -37.16
N VAL A 92 -30.18 108.06 -37.06
CA VAL A 92 -29.75 107.42 -35.82
C VAL A 92 -28.24 107.57 -35.70
N SER A 93 -27.76 108.21 -34.63
CA SER A 93 -26.31 108.36 -34.41
C SER A 93 -25.62 106.99 -34.34
N ASP A 94 -24.44 106.88 -34.93
CA ASP A 94 -23.59 105.66 -34.92
C ASP A 94 -23.44 105.02 -33.53
N HIS A 95 -23.37 105.83 -32.47
CA HIS A 95 -23.35 105.35 -31.08
C HIS A 95 -24.57 104.49 -30.70
N HIS A 96 -25.78 104.89 -31.09
CA HIS A 96 -27.02 104.15 -30.78
C HIS A 96 -27.07 102.83 -31.56
N ILE A 97 -26.61 102.83 -32.81
CA ILE A 97 -26.52 101.60 -33.63
C ILE A 97 -25.52 100.64 -32.98
N LYS A 98 -24.31 101.10 -32.66
CA LYS A 98 -23.28 100.29 -31.97
C LYS A 98 -23.77 99.74 -30.63
N SER A 99 -24.48 100.54 -29.85
CA SER A 99 -25.06 100.11 -28.57
C SER A 99 -26.16 99.06 -28.76
N ALA A 100 -27.04 99.23 -29.75
CA ALA A 100 -28.09 98.28 -30.07
C ALA A 100 -27.50 96.96 -30.60
N THR A 101 -26.56 97.02 -31.54
CA THR A 101 -25.84 95.84 -32.06
C THR A 101 -25.11 95.10 -30.95
N ARG A 102 -24.45 95.80 -30.01
CA ARG A 102 -23.83 95.17 -28.84
C ARG A 102 -24.87 94.47 -27.97
N CYS A 103 -26.02 95.10 -27.72
CA CYS A 103 -27.10 94.52 -26.90
C CYS A 103 -27.68 93.24 -27.54
N VAL A 104 -27.99 93.29 -28.85
CA VAL A 104 -28.49 92.13 -29.60
C VAL A 104 -27.45 91.02 -29.65
N ALA A 105 -26.18 91.34 -29.90
CA ALA A 105 -25.11 90.36 -29.91
C ALA A 105 -24.90 89.71 -28.54
N MET A 106 -25.01 90.47 -27.44
CA MET A 106 -24.94 89.92 -26.09
C MET A 106 -26.12 88.99 -25.80
N ASN A 107 -27.35 89.41 -26.09
CA ASN A 107 -28.55 88.59 -25.87
C ASN A 107 -28.54 87.31 -26.72
N PHE A 108 -28.10 87.41 -27.97
CA PHE A 108 -27.93 86.24 -28.83
C PHE A 108 -26.85 85.31 -28.29
N ALA A 109 -25.69 85.84 -27.89
CA ALA A 109 -24.61 85.04 -27.32
C ALA A 109 -25.06 84.33 -26.05
N THR A 110 -25.80 84.99 -25.14
CA THR A 110 -26.32 84.35 -23.93
C THR A 110 -27.31 83.24 -24.25
N HIS A 111 -28.30 83.50 -25.12
CA HIS A 111 -29.30 82.47 -25.47
C HIS A 111 -28.71 81.29 -26.24
N PHE A 112 -27.79 81.56 -27.17
CA PHE A 112 -27.11 80.51 -27.92
C PHE A 112 -26.22 79.67 -27.01
N LEU A 113 -25.45 80.30 -26.11
CA LEU A 113 -24.62 79.58 -25.16
C LEU A 113 -25.47 78.74 -24.21
N ASP A 114 -26.59 79.27 -23.71
CA ASP A 114 -27.47 78.52 -22.82
C ASP A 114 -28.09 77.29 -23.51
N ASP A 115 -28.66 77.44 -24.71
CA ASP A 115 -29.24 76.32 -25.48
C ASP A 115 -28.17 75.30 -25.88
N PHE A 116 -27.00 75.77 -26.33
CA PHE A 116 -25.88 74.90 -26.70
C PHE A 116 -25.34 74.12 -25.50
N LEU A 117 -25.11 74.80 -24.36
CA LEU A 117 -24.62 74.17 -23.14
C LEU A 117 -25.64 73.18 -22.58
N GLN A 118 -26.93 73.51 -22.59
CA GLN A 118 -27.99 72.58 -22.18
C GLN A 118 -28.03 71.31 -23.04
N LYS A 119 -27.95 71.45 -24.38
CA LYS A 119 -27.89 70.31 -25.30
C LYS A 119 -26.63 69.48 -25.08
N LEU A 120 -25.49 70.12 -24.90
CA LEU A 120 -24.21 69.45 -24.66
C LEU A 120 -24.22 68.68 -23.34
N MET A 121 -24.70 69.30 -22.25
CA MET A 121 -24.83 68.67 -20.94
C MET A 121 -25.80 67.49 -20.98
N THR A 122 -26.94 67.63 -21.66
CA THR A 122 -27.91 66.53 -21.82
C THR A 122 -27.29 65.35 -22.54
N LYS A 123 -26.58 65.59 -23.66
CA LYS A 123 -25.87 64.55 -24.39
C LYS A 123 -24.80 63.88 -23.52
N LEU A 124 -24.00 64.66 -22.80
CA LEU A 124 -22.96 64.14 -21.93
C LEU A 124 -23.53 63.25 -20.80
N LEU A 125 -24.67 63.63 -20.22
CA LEU A 125 -25.34 62.83 -19.19
C LEU A 125 -25.93 61.53 -19.77
N LEU A 126 -26.48 61.56 -20.98
CA LEU A 126 -26.95 60.36 -21.68
C LEU A 126 -25.79 59.40 -21.97
N ASP A 127 -24.69 59.91 -22.53
CA ASP A 127 -23.49 59.13 -22.84
C ASP A 127 -22.90 58.52 -21.54
N GLN A 128 -22.90 59.27 -20.43
CA GLN A 128 -22.48 58.76 -19.13
C GLN A 128 -23.41 57.67 -18.58
N ALA A 129 -24.72 57.81 -18.78
CA ALA A 129 -25.69 56.80 -18.38
C ALA A 129 -25.55 55.52 -19.21
N GLU A 130 -25.30 55.63 -20.52
CA GLU A 130 -25.02 54.50 -21.40
C GLU A 130 -23.70 53.81 -21.02
N ALA A 131 -22.64 54.57 -20.76
CA ALA A 131 -21.37 54.01 -20.29
C ALA A 131 -21.53 53.22 -18.98
N LYS A 132 -22.32 53.74 -18.03
CA LYS A 132 -22.64 53.04 -16.77
C LYS A 132 -23.43 51.75 -17.02
N LYS A 133 -24.39 51.75 -17.95
CA LYS A 133 -25.15 50.54 -18.33
C LYS A 133 -24.24 49.48 -18.94
N ILE A 134 -23.33 49.87 -19.83
CA ILE A 134 -22.36 48.96 -20.45
C ILE A 134 -21.42 48.38 -19.39
N GLN A 135 -20.92 49.21 -18.47
CA GLN A 135 -20.05 48.75 -17.39
C GLN A 135 -20.76 47.76 -16.45
N ALA A 136 -22.03 48.03 -16.11
CA ALA A 136 -22.84 47.11 -15.31
C ALA A 136 -23.08 45.77 -16.05
N ALA A 137 -23.40 45.82 -17.35
CA ALA A 137 -23.58 44.62 -18.16
C ALA A 137 -22.30 43.77 -18.24
N LEU A 138 -21.13 44.40 -18.43
CA LEU A 138 -19.84 43.71 -18.47
C LEU A 138 -19.50 43.07 -17.12
N THR A 139 -19.81 43.75 -16.01
CA THR A 139 -19.59 43.22 -14.66
C THR A 139 -20.46 42.00 -14.41
N ASN A 140 -21.75 42.07 -14.76
CA ASN A 140 -22.69 40.95 -14.65
C ASN A 140 -22.26 39.76 -15.52
N GLN A 141 -21.75 40.00 -16.73
CA GLN A 141 -21.24 38.94 -17.60
C GLN A 141 -20.03 38.23 -16.97
N HIS A 142 -19.07 39.00 -16.46
CA HIS A 142 -17.87 38.46 -15.82
C HIS A 142 -18.21 37.69 -14.53
N GLU A 143 -19.18 38.15 -13.74
CA GLU A 143 -19.69 37.41 -12.58
C GLU A 143 -20.37 36.09 -12.98
N ALA A 144 -21.17 36.10 -14.06
CA ALA A 144 -21.79 34.89 -14.59
C ALA A 144 -20.74 33.88 -15.10
N GLU A 145 -19.68 34.33 -15.78
CA GLU A 145 -18.58 33.48 -16.23
C GLU A 145 -17.79 32.89 -15.05
N LYS A 146 -17.54 33.70 -14.01
CA LYS A 146 -16.92 33.21 -12.76
C LYS A 146 -17.75 32.12 -12.10
N LEU A 147 -19.07 32.27 -12.06
CA LEU A 147 -19.97 31.27 -11.47
C LEU A 147 -19.93 29.95 -12.27
N LYS A 148 -19.96 30.03 -13.61
CA LYS A 148 -19.83 28.85 -14.48
C LYS A 148 -18.51 28.12 -14.26
N LEU A 149 -17.40 28.86 -14.19
CA LEU A 149 -16.09 28.27 -13.93
C LEU A 149 -16.02 27.61 -12.55
N ALA A 150 -16.62 28.21 -11.53
CA ALA A 150 -16.69 27.63 -10.19
C ALA A 150 -17.49 26.32 -10.16
N GLU A 151 -18.62 26.25 -10.88
CA GLU A 151 -19.40 25.02 -11.03
C GLU A 151 -18.63 23.92 -11.77
N GLU A 152 -17.90 24.26 -12.84
CA GLU A 152 -17.04 23.30 -13.55
C GLU A 152 -15.91 22.76 -12.68
N LEU A 153 -15.26 23.63 -11.89
CA LEU A 153 -14.23 23.22 -10.95
C LEU A 153 -14.79 22.28 -9.87
N LYS A 154 -15.98 22.57 -9.34
CA LYS A 154 -16.67 21.70 -8.39
C LYS A 154 -16.96 20.33 -9.00
N LYS A 155 -17.49 20.27 -10.23
CA LYS A 155 -17.73 19.00 -10.95
C LYS A 155 -16.45 18.20 -11.15
N LYS A 156 -15.33 18.84 -11.49
CA LYS A 156 -14.02 18.17 -11.64
C LYS A 156 -13.52 17.61 -10.31
N HIS A 157 -13.65 18.39 -9.23
CA HIS A 157 -13.27 17.95 -7.89
C HIS A 157 -14.11 16.76 -7.41
N ASP A 158 -15.43 16.79 -7.62
CA ASP A 158 -16.33 15.69 -7.25
C ASP A 158 -16.03 14.42 -8.06
N LEU A 159 -15.69 14.56 -9.34
CA LEU A 159 -15.25 13.45 -10.18
C LEU A 159 -13.93 12.84 -9.70
N GLU A 160 -12.98 13.68 -9.27
CA GLU A 160 -11.69 13.23 -8.74
C GLU A 160 -11.86 12.49 -7.41
N LEU A 161 -12.67 13.02 -6.50
CA LEU A 161 -13.03 12.33 -5.25
C LEU A 161 -13.69 10.98 -5.51
N LYS A 162 -14.56 10.90 -6.53
CA LYS A 162 -15.18 9.64 -6.91
C LYS A 162 -14.15 8.61 -7.40
N LYS A 163 -13.19 9.02 -8.24
CA LYS A 163 -12.10 8.16 -8.70
C LYS A 163 -11.21 7.67 -7.55
N GLN A 164 -10.82 8.57 -6.65
CA GLN A 164 -10.02 8.22 -5.48
C GLN A 164 -10.75 7.21 -4.57
N LYS A 165 -12.05 7.39 -4.40
CA LYS A 165 -12.87 6.43 -3.64
C LYS A 165 -12.94 5.06 -4.31
N GLU A 166 -13.18 5.01 -5.63
CA GLU A 166 -13.19 3.76 -6.39
C GLU A 166 -11.82 3.05 -6.37
N GLU A 167 -10.72 3.80 -6.39
CA GLU A 167 -9.36 3.27 -6.26
C GLU A 167 -9.10 2.69 -4.87
N TRP A 168 -9.46 3.43 -3.82
CA TRP A 168 -9.38 2.94 -2.44
C TRP A 168 -10.22 1.67 -2.23
N ASP A 169 -11.45 1.63 -2.75
CA ASP A 169 -12.32 0.44 -2.68
C ASP A 169 -11.69 -0.76 -3.42
N ARG A 170 -11.01 -0.53 -4.57
CA ARG A 170 -10.27 -1.57 -5.30
C ARG A 170 -9.09 -2.09 -4.48
N GLU A 171 -8.28 -1.21 -3.90
CA GLU A 171 -7.13 -1.61 -3.07
C GLU A 171 -7.58 -2.42 -1.85
N GLN A 172 -8.65 -2.01 -1.17
CA GLN A 172 -9.22 -2.76 -0.05
C GLN A 172 -9.72 -4.14 -0.48
N ALA A 173 -10.36 -4.25 -1.64
CA ALA A 173 -10.80 -5.53 -2.19
C ALA A 173 -9.63 -6.45 -2.55
N GLU A 174 -8.53 -5.92 -3.10
CA GLU A 174 -7.32 -6.69 -3.39
C GLU A 174 -6.60 -7.14 -2.11
N LEU A 175 -6.48 -6.27 -1.12
CA LEU A 175 -5.92 -6.62 0.19
C LEU A 175 -6.72 -7.74 0.86
N LYS A 176 -8.06 -7.65 0.83
CA LYS A 176 -8.93 -8.69 1.36
C LYS A 176 -8.74 -10.02 0.60
N LYS A 177 -8.67 -10.00 -0.73
CA LYS A 177 -8.40 -11.21 -1.53
C LYS A 177 -7.05 -11.84 -1.19
N LYS A 178 -5.98 -11.04 -1.05
CA LYS A 178 -4.65 -11.52 -0.67
C LYS A 178 -4.66 -12.14 0.73
N HIS A 179 -5.32 -11.50 1.69
CA HIS A 179 -5.47 -12.01 3.04
C HIS A 179 -6.25 -13.33 3.07
N ASP A 180 -7.37 -13.42 2.34
CA ASP A 180 -8.18 -14.64 2.26
C ASP A 180 -7.41 -15.78 1.57
N GLU A 181 -6.62 -15.48 0.53
CA GLU A 181 -5.74 -16.44 -0.15
C GLU A 181 -4.61 -16.93 0.77
N GLU A 182 -3.95 -16.03 1.50
CA GLU A 182 -2.93 -16.37 2.49
C GLU A 182 -3.50 -17.27 3.59
N LEU A 183 -4.68 -16.92 4.12
CA LEU A 183 -5.37 -17.73 5.12
C LEU A 183 -5.68 -19.13 4.59
N ARG A 184 -6.13 -19.25 3.34
CA ARG A 184 -6.38 -20.55 2.70
C ARG A 184 -5.10 -21.37 2.58
N LEU A 185 -3.99 -20.77 2.15
CA LEU A 185 -2.69 -21.44 2.07
C LEU A 185 -2.18 -21.89 3.44
N GLN A 186 -2.38 -21.08 4.48
CA GLN A 186 -2.04 -21.46 5.86
C GLN A 186 -2.87 -22.64 6.35
N GLN A 187 -4.18 -22.65 6.08
CA GLN A 187 -5.07 -23.76 6.42
C GLN A 187 -4.70 -25.04 5.68
N GLU A 188 -4.39 -24.96 4.38
CA GLU A 188 -3.93 -26.09 3.57
C GLU A 188 -2.58 -26.64 4.07
N ALA A 189 -1.63 -25.77 4.43
CA ALA A 189 -0.35 -26.16 4.98
C ALA A 189 -0.48 -26.83 6.35
N GLU A 190 -1.36 -26.31 7.22
CA GLU A 190 -1.65 -26.91 8.53
C GLU A 190 -2.30 -28.28 8.37
N LEU A 191 -3.28 -28.42 7.46
CA LEU A 191 -3.93 -29.69 7.18
C LEU A 191 -2.93 -30.72 6.65
N LYS A 192 -2.05 -30.32 5.72
CA LYS A 192 -1.01 -31.18 5.18
C LYS A 192 -0.04 -31.65 6.28
N LYS A 193 0.36 -30.76 7.19
CA LYS A 193 1.22 -31.11 8.32
C LYS A 193 0.55 -32.12 9.26
N LYS A 194 -0.74 -31.94 9.55
CA LYS A 194 -1.52 -32.90 10.36
C LYS A 194 -1.60 -34.28 9.70
N LEU A 195 -1.85 -34.33 8.39
CA LEU A 195 -1.88 -35.60 7.65
C LEU A 195 -0.53 -36.31 7.63
N GLU A 196 0.57 -35.57 7.46
CA GLU A 196 1.93 -36.13 7.51
C GLU A 196 2.29 -36.66 8.91
N GLU A 197 1.87 -35.96 9.97
CA GLU A 197 2.06 -36.39 11.35
C GLU A 197 1.25 -37.66 11.67
N GLU A 198 -0.02 -37.71 11.25
CA GLU A 198 -0.87 -38.91 11.38
C GLU A 198 -0.29 -40.11 10.61
N GLU A 199 0.25 -39.88 9.40
CA GLU A 199 0.91 -40.92 8.63
C GLU A 199 2.18 -41.43 9.33
N LYS A 200 3.00 -40.54 9.87
CA LYS A 200 4.20 -40.92 10.66
C LYS A 200 3.82 -41.70 11.92
N GLU A 201 2.74 -41.33 12.60
CA GLU A 201 2.25 -42.07 13.77
C GLU A 201 1.78 -43.47 13.39
N LYS A 202 1.02 -43.61 12.29
CA LYS A 202 0.61 -44.92 11.76
C LYS A 202 1.80 -45.79 11.34
N GLN A 203 2.81 -45.20 10.69
CA GLN A 203 4.04 -45.90 10.32
C GLN A 203 4.83 -46.35 11.56
N ALA A 204 4.95 -45.49 12.58
CA ALA A 204 5.62 -45.83 13.84
C ALA A 204 4.86 -46.93 14.61
N GLU A 205 3.53 -46.89 14.65
CA GLU A 205 2.71 -47.93 15.27
C GLU A 205 2.83 -49.27 14.52
N ALA A 206 2.81 -49.24 13.18
CA ALA A 206 2.98 -50.43 12.36
C ALA A 206 4.38 -51.05 12.53
N GLU A 207 5.44 -50.23 12.58
CA GLU A 207 6.80 -50.70 12.83
C GLU A 207 6.94 -51.27 14.25
N LYS A 208 6.35 -50.63 15.27
CA LYS A 208 6.33 -51.16 16.63
C LYS A 208 5.64 -52.53 16.70
N LYS A 209 4.48 -52.69 16.06
CA LYS A 209 3.79 -53.99 15.95
C LYS A 209 4.63 -55.04 15.24
N ARG A 210 5.39 -54.65 14.20
CA ARG A 210 6.31 -55.55 13.49
C ARG A 210 7.45 -56.01 14.40
N GLN A 211 8.05 -55.10 15.15
CA GLN A 211 9.12 -55.41 16.10
C GLN A 211 8.62 -56.30 17.25
N GLU A 212 7.44 -56.03 17.80
CA GLU A 212 6.82 -56.88 18.83
C GLU A 212 6.52 -58.28 18.31
N ALA A 213 5.98 -58.40 17.08
CA ALA A 213 5.73 -59.69 16.45
C ALA A 213 7.02 -60.47 16.15
N GLU A 214 8.08 -59.79 15.73
CA GLU A 214 9.40 -60.41 15.50
C GLU A 214 10.05 -60.85 16.83
N ALA A 215 9.98 -60.02 17.87
CA ALA A 215 10.46 -60.36 19.21
C ALA A 215 9.70 -61.57 19.78
N LYS A 216 8.37 -61.62 19.59
CA LYS A 216 7.55 -62.76 20.00
C LYS A 216 7.93 -64.04 19.25
N LYS A 217 8.16 -63.96 17.92
CA LYS A 217 8.64 -65.11 17.13
C LYS A 217 10.01 -65.60 17.60
N LYS A 218 10.95 -64.69 17.85
CA LYS A 218 12.28 -65.05 18.39
C LYS A 218 12.18 -65.73 19.75
N HIS A 219 11.34 -65.22 20.64
CA HIS A 219 11.09 -65.84 21.94
C HIS A 219 10.44 -67.23 21.81
N GLU A 220 9.45 -67.39 20.93
CA GLU A 220 8.82 -68.69 20.66
C GLU A 220 9.80 -69.70 20.04
N GLU A 221 10.69 -69.27 19.15
CA GLU A 221 11.76 -70.11 18.59
C GLU A 221 12.81 -70.49 19.62
N GLU A 222 13.22 -69.55 20.49
CA GLU A 222 14.16 -69.81 21.58
C GLU A 222 13.58 -70.81 22.60
N GLU A 223 12.31 -70.66 22.97
CA GLU A 223 11.60 -71.61 23.83
C GLU A 223 11.47 -73.00 23.18
N LYS A 224 11.19 -73.07 21.88
CA LYS A 224 11.17 -74.35 21.15
C LYS A 224 12.55 -75.00 21.10
N MET A 225 13.61 -74.23 20.91
CA MET A 225 14.99 -74.71 20.95
C MET A 225 15.35 -75.26 22.34
N LYS A 226 15.03 -74.53 23.41
CA LYS A 226 15.24 -74.97 24.79
C LYS A 226 14.44 -76.24 25.11
N ALA A 227 13.19 -76.33 24.67
CA ALA A 227 12.36 -77.52 24.85
C ALA A 227 12.91 -78.73 24.08
N ALA A 228 13.37 -78.54 22.84
CA ALA A 228 13.98 -79.59 22.04
C ALA A 228 15.31 -80.07 22.64
N GLU A 229 16.13 -79.16 23.18
CA GLU A 229 17.36 -79.49 23.88
C GLU A 229 17.10 -80.23 25.20
N ALA A 230 16.12 -79.79 25.98
CA ALA A 230 15.69 -80.47 27.19
C ALA A 230 15.17 -81.89 26.90
N GLU A 231 14.38 -82.07 25.84
CA GLU A 231 13.91 -83.40 25.42
C GLU A 231 15.07 -84.29 24.95
N LYS A 232 16.02 -83.74 24.19
CA LYS A 232 17.23 -84.48 23.76
C LYS A 232 18.06 -84.92 24.97
N ASN A 233 18.28 -84.04 25.94
CA ASN A 233 18.98 -84.36 27.18
C ASN A 233 18.24 -85.44 27.98
N ARG A 234 16.90 -85.39 28.04
CA ARG A 234 16.10 -86.40 28.72
C ARG A 234 16.23 -87.76 28.03
N GLN A 235 16.19 -87.80 26.69
CA GLN A 235 16.40 -89.02 25.91
C GLN A 235 17.82 -89.59 26.07
N GLU A 236 18.83 -88.72 26.15
CA GLU A 236 20.21 -89.13 26.38
C GLU A 236 20.42 -89.65 27.80
N GLU A 237 19.79 -89.03 28.81
CA GLU A 237 19.79 -89.53 30.19
C GLU A 237 19.05 -90.87 30.30
N GLU A 238 17.90 -91.02 29.64
CA GLU A 238 17.16 -92.29 29.54
C GLU A 238 18.02 -93.38 28.89
N LYS A 239 18.71 -93.07 27.79
CA LYS A 239 19.68 -93.98 27.16
C LYS A 239 20.83 -94.33 28.09
N ARG A 240 21.42 -93.38 28.80
CA ARG A 240 22.48 -93.65 29.79
C ARG A 240 21.97 -94.53 30.93
N LYS A 241 20.72 -94.35 31.38
CA LYS A 241 20.09 -95.23 32.39
C LYS A 241 19.84 -96.63 31.84
N GLN A 242 19.37 -96.76 30.60
CA GLN A 242 19.17 -98.05 29.93
C GLN A 242 20.50 -98.77 29.68
N GLU A 243 21.53 -98.07 29.22
CA GLU A 243 22.89 -98.61 29.05
C GLU A 243 23.52 -98.99 30.40
N ALA A 244 23.33 -98.18 31.45
CA ALA A 244 23.78 -98.52 32.79
C ALA A 244 23.04 -99.74 33.36
N ALA A 245 21.72 -99.83 33.14
CA ALA A 245 20.92 -100.99 33.54
C ALA A 245 21.28 -102.24 32.73
N ALA A 246 21.57 -102.11 31.44
CA ALA A 246 22.06 -103.19 30.58
C ALA A 246 23.46 -103.64 31.01
N LEU A 247 24.35 -102.71 31.38
CA LEU A 247 25.67 -103.02 31.93
C LEU A 247 25.56 -103.66 33.32
N GLU A 248 24.60 -103.24 34.14
CA GLU A 248 24.32 -103.86 35.44
C GLU A 248 23.70 -105.26 35.26
N GLN A 249 22.84 -105.46 34.26
CA GLN A 249 22.36 -106.79 33.87
C GLN A 249 23.47 -107.69 33.35
N MET A 250 24.37 -107.17 32.50
CA MET A 250 25.56 -107.92 32.06
C MET A 250 26.48 -108.25 33.23
N LYS A 251 26.68 -107.33 34.19
CA LYS A 251 27.42 -107.61 35.43
C LYS A 251 26.73 -108.62 36.33
N LYS A 252 25.39 -108.64 36.38
CA LYS A 252 24.61 -109.64 37.12
C LYS A 252 24.65 -111.01 36.43
N GLU A 253 24.58 -111.07 35.10
CA GLU A 253 24.77 -112.30 34.32
C GLU A 253 26.22 -112.80 34.37
N GLU A 254 27.21 -111.90 34.41
CA GLU A 254 28.62 -112.25 34.60
C GLU A 254 28.90 -112.71 36.05
N ALA A 255 28.29 -112.07 37.04
CA ALA A 255 28.32 -112.51 38.44
C ALA A 255 27.57 -113.84 38.67
N GLU A 256 26.55 -114.14 37.87
CA GLU A 256 25.83 -115.41 37.93
C GLU A 256 26.58 -116.54 37.18
N LYS A 257 27.40 -116.20 36.17
CA LYS A 257 28.38 -117.12 35.56
C LYS A 257 29.65 -117.32 36.38
N ASN A 258 29.93 -116.46 37.35
CA ASN A 258 31.12 -116.51 38.20
C ASN A 258 30.76 -116.72 39.68
N LYS A 259 30.16 -117.88 39.98
CA LYS A 259 30.19 -118.47 41.34
C LYS A 259 31.53 -119.20 41.54
N PRO A 260 32.51 -118.66 42.28
CA PRO A 260 33.61 -119.47 42.80
C PRO A 260 33.19 -120.13 44.11
N ALA A 261 33.29 -121.45 44.12
CA ALA A 261 33.37 -122.28 45.32
C ALA A 261 34.75 -122.14 46.00
N GLY A 262 34.80 -122.31 47.33
CA GLY A 262 36.02 -122.59 48.12
C GLY A 262 36.55 -121.36 48.87
N SER A 263 36.72 -121.32 50.21
CA SER A 263 37.17 -122.31 51.21
C SER A 263 38.50 -122.99 50.86
N LYS A 264 39.60 -122.51 51.48
CA LYS A 264 40.90 -123.16 51.79
C LYS A 264 42.01 -122.11 51.99
N VAL A 265 42.19 -121.59 53.21
CA VAL A 265 43.39 -120.77 53.54
C VAL A 265 44.03 -121.13 54.90
N GLU A 266 43.39 -121.91 55.78
CA GLU A 266 43.88 -122.04 57.17
C GLU A 266 44.77 -123.28 57.46
N ASP A 267 44.87 -124.26 56.56
CA ASP A 267 45.63 -125.50 56.82
C ASP A 267 47.14 -125.41 56.50
N GLN A 268 47.58 -124.38 55.77
CA GLN A 268 48.99 -124.25 55.35
C GLN A 268 49.90 -123.73 56.47
N VAL A 269 49.35 -122.93 57.40
CA VAL A 269 50.13 -122.25 58.46
C VAL A 269 50.50 -123.19 59.61
N VAL A 270 49.72 -124.25 59.84
CA VAL A 270 49.94 -125.21 60.93
C VAL A 270 51.01 -126.25 60.56
N LEU A 271 51.13 -126.62 59.29
CA LEU A 271 52.13 -127.60 58.82
C LEU A 271 53.58 -127.07 58.86
N ASP A 272 53.78 -125.76 58.73
CA ASP A 272 55.13 -125.17 58.83
C ASP A 272 55.59 -124.96 60.27
N LYS A 273 54.67 -124.80 61.23
CA LYS A 273 55.00 -124.77 62.67
C LYS A 273 55.37 -126.16 63.21
N LEU A 274 54.72 -127.22 62.69
CA LEU A 274 55.02 -128.60 63.07
C LEU A 274 56.44 -129.05 62.66
N LYS A 275 56.99 -128.52 61.55
CA LYS A 275 58.36 -128.81 61.11
C LYS A 275 59.44 -128.28 62.07
N LYS A 276 59.16 -127.21 62.83
CA LYS A 276 60.11 -126.62 63.78
C LYS A 276 60.21 -127.41 65.10
N VAL A 277 59.13 -128.08 65.50
CA VAL A 277 59.12 -128.98 66.68
C VAL A 277 59.85 -130.30 66.41
N GLY A 278 60.12 -130.60 65.13
CA GLY A 278 60.89 -131.77 64.70
C GLY A 278 60.07 -133.06 64.71
N LYS A 279 60.66 -134.14 64.18
CA LYS A 279 60.06 -135.48 64.27
C LYS A 279 60.07 -135.93 65.74
N CYS A 280 59.09 -136.75 66.13
CA CYS A 280 59.10 -137.42 67.43
C CYS A 280 60.48 -138.03 67.69
N PRO A 281 61.07 -137.92 68.90
CA PRO A 281 62.41 -138.47 69.20
C PRO A 281 62.58 -139.96 68.87
N GLN A 282 61.47 -140.70 68.82
CA GLN A 282 61.40 -142.12 68.47
C GLN A 282 61.18 -142.37 66.96
N GLY A 283 61.17 -141.33 66.13
CA GLY A 283 61.03 -141.41 64.67
C GLY A 283 59.59 -141.46 64.14
N TYR A 284 58.58 -141.43 65.01
CA TYR A 284 57.16 -141.51 64.63
C TYR A 284 56.60 -140.20 64.05
N GLU A 285 55.62 -140.31 63.17
CA GLU A 285 54.95 -139.18 62.52
C GLU A 285 53.87 -138.57 63.42
N TRP A 286 53.65 -137.25 63.28
CA TRP A 286 52.62 -136.53 64.02
C TRP A 286 51.27 -136.66 63.33
N VAL A 287 50.24 -137.06 64.07
CA VAL A 287 48.85 -137.19 63.61
C VAL A 287 48.01 -136.13 64.32
N ARG A 288 47.17 -135.41 63.56
CA ARG A 288 46.27 -134.38 64.10
C ARG A 288 45.18 -135.05 64.91
N GLU A 289 45.04 -134.68 66.18
CA GLU A 289 43.95 -135.10 67.06
C GLU A 289 43.20 -133.86 67.58
N GLN A 290 41.97 -134.01 68.08
CA GLN A 290 41.20 -132.87 68.59
C GLN A 290 41.94 -132.19 69.76
N GLY A 291 42.55 -131.03 69.47
CA GLY A 291 43.28 -130.21 70.46
C GLY A 291 44.81 -130.26 70.39
N GLY A 292 45.39 -130.98 69.41
CA GLY A 292 46.85 -131.00 69.21
C GLY A 292 47.33 -132.05 68.21
N PHE A 293 48.57 -132.50 68.39
CA PHE A 293 49.22 -133.54 67.60
C PHE A 293 49.75 -134.64 68.53
N ILE A 294 49.43 -135.90 68.22
CA ILE A 294 49.98 -137.08 68.89
C ILE A 294 50.94 -137.81 67.94
N CYS A 295 52.03 -138.37 68.44
CA CYS A 295 52.89 -139.19 67.61
C CYS A 295 52.20 -140.54 67.30
N SER A 296 52.43 -141.12 66.13
CA SER A 296 51.80 -142.39 65.72
C SER A 296 52.17 -143.59 66.60
N GLY A 297 53.21 -143.47 67.43
CA GLY A 297 53.54 -144.44 68.49
C GLY A 297 52.70 -144.28 69.77
N GLY A 298 51.84 -143.26 69.87
CA GLY A 298 50.87 -143.03 70.94
C GLY A 298 51.42 -142.49 72.26
N GLY A 299 52.74 -142.25 72.37
CA GLY A 299 53.40 -141.90 73.63
C GLY A 299 53.74 -140.41 73.84
N HIS A 300 53.71 -139.59 72.80
CA HIS A 300 54.05 -138.16 72.89
C HIS A 300 52.94 -137.30 72.29
N HIS A 301 52.60 -136.22 72.99
CA HIS A 301 51.54 -135.28 72.62
C HIS A 301 52.10 -133.85 72.61
N VAL A 302 51.72 -133.06 71.62
CA VAL A 302 52.02 -131.63 71.53
C VAL A 302 50.69 -130.91 71.41
N THR A 303 50.38 -130.03 72.35
CA THR A 303 49.11 -129.30 72.35
C THR A 303 49.15 -128.11 71.39
N ASP A 304 47.99 -127.70 70.86
CA ASP A 304 47.90 -126.52 69.98
C ASP A 304 48.35 -125.22 70.68
N ALA A 305 48.35 -125.18 72.02
CA ALA A 305 48.87 -124.07 72.82
C ALA A 305 50.41 -123.99 72.80
N GLU A 306 51.09 -125.14 72.87
CA GLU A 306 52.56 -125.22 72.84
C GLU A 306 53.12 -124.93 71.44
N LEU A 307 52.41 -125.32 70.38
CA LEU A 307 52.76 -125.01 68.98
C LEU A 307 52.62 -123.52 68.61
N ASN A 308 51.87 -122.74 69.40
CA ASN A 308 51.70 -121.31 69.18
C ASN A 308 52.63 -120.42 70.01
N GLN A 309 53.45 -121.01 70.90
CA GLN A 309 54.46 -120.29 71.69
C GLN A 309 55.90 -120.45 71.16
N ALA A 310 56.10 -121.18 70.05
CA ALA A 310 57.40 -121.48 69.42
C ALA A 310 57.61 -120.82 68.04
#